data_AF-A0A933VSN7-F1
#
_entry.id   AF-A0A933VSN7-F1
#
_cell.length_a   1.000
_cell.length_b   1.000
_cell.length_c   1.000
_cell.angle_alpha   90.00
_cell.angle_beta   90.00
_cell.angle_gamma   90.00
#
_symmetry.space_group_name_H-M   'P 1'
#
loop_
_entity.id
_entity.type
_entity.pdbx_description
1 polymer ?
#
loop_
_entity_poly.entity_id
_entity_poly.type
_entity_poly.pdbx_seq_one_letter_code
_entity_poly.pdbx_strand_id
1 'polypeptide(L)'
;AGPLAVKAIAPGMTHKTEHGAVRLGLATPAAAQEAAAALHGSLTAAGFDVTGFLVQQMVAGGVELLVGAMSHETFGPIVVCGAGGVTAELWGDVQVRLAPVARRTATEMVSSLRVAPLLRGWRGAPRAKPGAVEDVVRRMGFLVADRPEVAEAELNPLLATAAGAVAVDLRVRVAAD
;
A
#
# COMPACT_ATOMS: atom_id res chain seq x y z
N ALA A 1 -0.49 20.06 11.72
CA ALA A 1 -1.09 19.14 10.75
C ALA A 1 -0.11 18.95 9.60
N GLY A 2 0.10 17.72 9.12
CA GLY A 2 0.93 17.46 7.93
C GLY A 2 0.17 17.79 6.64
N PRO A 3 0.85 17.81 5.48
CA PRO A 3 0.19 18.04 4.21
C PRO A 3 -0.83 16.93 3.90
N LEU A 4 -1.82 17.26 3.10
CA LEU A 4 -2.88 16.36 2.66
C LEU A 4 -2.61 15.88 1.22
N ALA A 5 -3.19 14.73 0.91
CA ALA A 5 -3.33 14.21 -0.44
C ALA A 5 -4.81 14.06 -0.77
N VAL A 6 -5.16 14.36 -2.03
CA VAL A 6 -6.48 14.14 -2.61
C VAL A 6 -6.32 13.13 -3.74
N LYS A 7 -7.10 12.05 -3.70
CA LYS A 7 -7.13 11.00 -4.72
C LYS A 7 -8.54 10.85 -5.26
N ALA A 8 -8.72 10.92 -6.58
CA ALA A 8 -10.01 10.68 -7.20
C ALA A 8 -10.42 9.20 -7.09
N ILE A 9 -11.73 8.97 -7.01
CA ILE A 9 -12.36 7.65 -7.03
C ILE A 9 -13.23 7.60 -8.29
N ALA A 10 -12.94 6.65 -9.16
CA ALA A 10 -13.71 6.38 -10.37
C ALA A 10 -13.71 4.87 -10.64
N PRO A 11 -14.84 4.26 -11.06
CA PRO A 11 -14.88 2.86 -11.44
C PRO A 11 -13.83 2.53 -12.51
N GLY A 12 -13.14 1.40 -12.37
CA GLY A 12 -12.12 0.94 -13.31
C GLY A 12 -10.77 1.69 -13.24
N MET A 13 -10.64 2.74 -12.42
CA MET A 13 -9.38 3.49 -12.28
C MET A 13 -8.43 2.80 -11.28
N THR A 14 -7.60 1.88 -11.77
CA THR A 14 -6.61 1.16 -10.94
C THR A 14 -5.30 1.94 -10.79
N HIS A 15 -4.81 2.60 -11.84
CA HIS A 15 -3.54 3.35 -11.85
C HIS A 15 -3.74 4.87 -11.69
N LYS A 16 -4.23 5.30 -10.51
CA LYS A 16 -4.62 6.70 -10.25
C LYS A 16 -3.54 7.73 -10.65
N THR A 17 -2.28 7.44 -10.36
CA THR A 17 -1.17 8.36 -10.66
C THR A 17 -0.97 8.56 -12.16
N GLU A 18 -1.11 7.51 -12.96
CA GLU A 18 -0.92 7.55 -14.43
C GLU A 18 -2.00 8.41 -15.11
N HIS A 19 -3.20 8.43 -14.54
CA HIS A 19 -4.29 9.30 -14.99
C HIS A 19 -4.26 10.71 -14.38
N GLY A 20 -3.20 11.04 -13.63
CA GLY A 20 -3.11 12.33 -12.94
C GLY A 20 -4.20 12.53 -11.88
N ALA A 21 -4.80 11.45 -11.38
CA ALA A 21 -5.93 11.43 -10.44
C ALA A 21 -5.52 11.65 -8.97
N VAL A 22 -4.27 12.07 -8.73
CA VAL A 22 -3.71 12.31 -7.39
C VAL A 22 -3.14 13.72 -7.32
N ARG A 23 -3.39 14.42 -6.20
CA ARG A 23 -2.73 15.67 -5.82
C ARG A 23 -2.15 15.51 -4.42
N LEU A 24 -0.88 15.86 -4.27
CA LEU A 24 -0.10 15.72 -3.03
C LEU A 24 0.33 17.10 -2.54
N GLY A 25 0.74 17.19 -1.27
CA GLY A 25 1.40 18.39 -0.71
C GLY A 25 0.44 19.51 -0.32
N LEU A 26 -0.84 19.21 -0.11
CA LEU A 26 -1.88 20.23 0.09
C LEU A 26 -1.88 20.69 1.55
N ALA A 27 -1.49 21.94 1.80
CA ALA A 27 -1.28 22.44 3.15
C ALA A 27 -2.57 22.73 3.93
N THR A 28 -3.70 22.92 3.25
CA THR A 28 -4.95 23.36 3.87
C THR A 28 -6.17 22.60 3.32
N PRO A 29 -7.28 22.55 4.07
CA PRO A 29 -8.55 22.02 3.57
C PRO A 29 -9.05 22.75 2.32
N ALA A 30 -8.86 24.06 2.24
CA ALA A 30 -9.23 24.85 1.06
C ALA A 30 -8.43 24.41 -0.19
N ALA A 31 -7.11 24.24 -0.06
CA ALA A 31 -6.28 23.72 -1.15
C ALA A 31 -6.68 22.30 -1.56
N ALA A 32 -7.13 21.46 -0.61
CA ALA A 32 -7.66 20.14 -0.90
C ALA A 32 -8.97 20.19 -1.71
N GLN A 33 -9.87 21.12 -1.38
CA GLN A 33 -11.13 21.30 -2.09
C GLN A 33 -10.91 21.84 -3.52
N GLU A 34 -10.00 22.81 -3.69
CA GLU A 34 -9.61 23.32 -5.00
C GLU A 34 -8.98 22.22 -5.88
N ALA A 35 -8.08 21.43 -5.30
CA ALA A 35 -7.48 20.28 -5.98
C ALA A 35 -8.52 19.24 -6.41
N ALA A 36 -9.52 18.95 -5.57
CA ALA A 36 -10.60 18.03 -5.90
C ALA A 36 -11.45 18.55 -7.07
N ALA A 37 -11.83 19.83 -7.06
CA ALA A 37 -12.59 20.44 -8.16
C ALA A 37 -11.82 20.41 -9.49
N ALA A 38 -10.52 20.75 -9.46
CA ALA A 38 -9.66 20.68 -10.64
C ALA A 38 -9.52 19.25 -11.17
N LEU A 39 -9.32 18.26 -10.29
CA LEU A 39 -9.27 16.85 -10.66
C LEU A 39 -10.58 16.39 -11.30
N HIS A 40 -11.72 16.73 -10.70
CA HIS A 40 -13.04 16.38 -11.23
C HIS A 40 -13.19 16.87 -12.68
N GLY A 41 -12.92 18.16 -12.93
CA GLY A 41 -13.00 18.73 -14.26
C GLY A 41 -12.08 18.03 -15.28
N SER A 42 -10.82 17.79 -14.92
CA SER A 42 -9.87 17.13 -15.83
C SER A 42 -10.21 15.68 -16.14
N LEU A 43 -10.69 14.93 -15.15
CA LEU A 43 -10.96 13.50 -15.28
C LEU A 43 -12.29 13.25 -16.00
N THR A 44 -13.32 14.05 -15.71
CA THR A 44 -14.59 14.00 -16.43
C THR A 44 -14.37 14.36 -17.91
N ALA A 45 -13.53 15.36 -18.22
CA ALA A 45 -13.16 15.69 -19.60
C ALA A 45 -12.39 14.55 -20.30
N ALA A 46 -11.66 13.73 -19.54
CA ALA A 46 -10.98 12.54 -20.03
C ALA A 46 -11.88 11.29 -20.09
N GLY A 47 -13.18 11.41 -19.76
CA GLY A 47 -14.18 10.34 -19.86
C GLY A 47 -14.31 9.46 -18.61
N PHE A 48 -13.71 9.82 -17.48
CA PHE A 48 -13.87 9.09 -16.24
C PHE A 48 -15.15 9.52 -15.48
N ASP A 49 -15.88 8.54 -14.95
CA ASP A 49 -16.98 8.78 -14.01
C ASP A 49 -16.44 8.94 -12.58
N VAL A 50 -16.12 10.17 -12.19
CA VAL A 50 -15.57 10.47 -10.85
C VAL A 50 -16.70 10.46 -9.83
N THR A 51 -16.73 9.43 -8.98
CA THR A 51 -17.77 9.21 -7.96
C THR A 51 -17.40 9.79 -6.61
N GLY A 52 -16.15 10.19 -6.39
CA GLY A 52 -15.73 10.83 -5.15
C GLY A 52 -14.24 11.10 -5.05
N PHE A 53 -13.83 11.50 -3.85
CA PHE A 53 -12.44 11.79 -3.51
C PHE A 53 -12.08 11.22 -2.14
N LEU A 54 -10.89 10.63 -2.04
CA LEU A 54 -10.27 10.30 -0.77
C LEU A 54 -9.30 11.42 -0.38
N VAL A 55 -9.57 12.04 0.77
CA VAL A 55 -8.68 13.03 1.38
C VAL A 55 -7.95 12.36 2.54
N GLN A 56 -6.62 12.31 2.48
CA GLN A 56 -5.80 11.61 3.46
C GLN A 56 -4.63 12.48 3.91
N GLN A 57 -4.21 12.33 5.17
CA GLN A 57 -2.95 12.92 5.62
C GLN A 57 -1.78 12.22 4.93
N MET A 58 -0.78 12.99 4.48
CA MET A 58 0.44 12.42 3.94
C MET A 58 1.34 11.89 5.06
N VAL A 59 1.96 10.75 4.77
CA VAL A 59 3.01 10.17 5.59
C VAL A 59 4.34 10.54 4.96
N ALA A 60 5.26 11.09 5.77
CA ALA A 60 6.59 11.48 5.31
C ALA A 60 7.63 10.46 5.77
N GLY A 61 8.57 10.15 4.88
CA GLY A 61 9.67 9.23 5.14
C GLY A 61 9.23 7.79 5.42
N GLY A 62 10.15 7.02 5.99
CA GLY A 62 10.00 5.58 6.17
C GLY A 62 10.53 4.78 5.00
N VAL A 63 10.53 3.46 5.16
CA VAL A 63 10.93 2.51 4.12
C VAL A 63 9.67 2.06 3.39
N GLU A 64 9.69 2.17 2.07
CA GLU A 64 8.60 1.72 1.21
C GLU A 64 8.66 0.20 1.02
N LEU A 65 7.52 -0.44 1.24
CA LEU A 65 7.32 -1.88 1.11
C LEU A 65 6.04 -2.14 0.33
N LEU A 66 5.95 -3.34 -0.24
CA LEU A 66 4.72 -3.93 -0.75
C LEU A 66 4.32 -5.10 0.15
N VAL A 67 3.05 -5.17 0.54
CA VAL A 67 2.49 -6.36 1.17
C VAL A 67 1.19 -6.73 0.47
N GLY A 68 1.17 -7.92 -0.13
CA GLY A 68 0.02 -8.46 -0.84
C GLY A 68 -0.47 -9.76 -0.23
N ALA A 69 -1.73 -10.10 -0.45
CA ALA A 69 -2.31 -11.40 -0.18
C ALA A 69 -3.27 -11.78 -1.31
N MET A 70 -3.31 -13.05 -1.69
CA MET A 70 -4.17 -13.53 -2.76
C MET A 70 -4.45 -15.02 -2.62
N SER A 71 -5.56 -15.48 -3.20
CA SER A 71 -5.85 -16.91 -3.37
C SER A 71 -5.23 -17.40 -4.68
N HIS A 72 -4.16 -18.18 -4.58
CA HIS A 72 -3.49 -18.80 -5.72
C HIS A 72 -4.17 -20.12 -6.09
N GLU A 73 -4.38 -20.39 -7.38
CA GLU A 73 -5.13 -21.56 -7.87
C GLU A 73 -4.55 -22.89 -7.36
N THR A 74 -3.23 -23.05 -7.42
CA THR A 74 -2.55 -24.28 -6.97
C THR A 74 -2.29 -24.35 -5.46
N PHE A 75 -1.89 -23.23 -4.84
CA PHE A 75 -1.34 -23.23 -3.48
C PHE A 75 -2.34 -22.75 -2.42
N GLY A 76 -3.51 -22.27 -2.86
CA GLY A 76 -4.47 -21.60 -1.98
C GLY A 76 -3.97 -20.23 -1.52
N PRO A 77 -4.35 -19.78 -0.32
CA PRO A 77 -4.02 -18.44 0.16
C PRO A 77 -2.52 -18.24 0.36
N ILE A 78 -1.98 -17.16 -0.20
CA ILE A 78 -0.58 -16.77 -0.07
C ILE A 78 -0.45 -15.31 0.37
N VAL A 79 0.68 -14.99 0.99
CA VAL A 79 1.10 -13.62 1.35
C VAL A 79 2.43 -13.33 0.70
N VAL A 80 2.53 -12.12 0.14
CA VAL A 80 3.73 -11.54 -0.47
C VAL A 80 4.18 -10.36 0.39
N CYS A 81 5.47 -10.27 0.67
CA CYS A 81 6.09 -9.08 1.25
C CYS A 81 7.35 -8.76 0.47
N GLY A 82 7.53 -7.50 0.06
CA GLY A 82 8.67 -7.09 -0.73
C GLY A 82 9.06 -5.64 -0.54
N ALA A 83 10.19 -5.25 -1.13
CA ALA A 83 10.55 -3.84 -1.26
C ALA A 83 9.51 -3.12 -2.14
N GLY A 84 9.16 -1.89 -1.75
CA GLY A 84 8.25 -1.01 -2.50
C GLY A 84 9.02 0.07 -3.27
N GLY A 85 8.29 0.80 -4.11
CA GLY A 85 8.82 1.85 -4.98
C GLY A 85 9.17 1.36 -6.38
N VAL A 86 9.22 2.30 -7.33
CA VAL A 86 9.36 2.02 -8.76
C VAL A 86 10.62 1.23 -9.14
N THR A 87 11.70 1.36 -8.36
CA THR A 87 12.95 0.63 -8.62
C THR A 87 12.98 -0.75 -7.95
N ALA A 88 12.09 -1.03 -7.00
CA ALA A 88 12.05 -2.31 -6.29
C ALA A 88 11.55 -3.46 -7.17
N GLU A 89 10.66 -3.18 -8.13
CA GLU A 89 10.17 -4.17 -9.11
C GLU A 89 11.33 -4.80 -9.91
N LEU A 90 12.36 -4.01 -10.21
CA LEU A 90 13.53 -4.47 -10.95
C LEU A 90 14.40 -5.47 -10.17
N TRP A 91 14.31 -5.47 -8.84
CA TRP A 91 15.24 -6.21 -7.97
C TRP A 91 14.71 -7.57 -7.55
N GLY A 92 13.41 -7.81 -7.73
CA GLY A 92 12.74 -9.03 -7.28
C GLY A 92 12.92 -9.29 -5.79
N ASP A 93 13.04 -8.24 -4.97
CA ASP A 93 13.22 -8.35 -3.52
C ASP A 93 11.90 -8.66 -2.84
N VAL A 94 11.47 -9.91 -2.94
CA VAL A 94 10.17 -10.40 -2.48
C VAL A 94 10.30 -11.71 -1.70
N GLN A 95 9.37 -11.91 -0.78
CA GLN A 95 9.18 -13.14 -0.03
C GLN A 95 7.72 -13.57 -0.15
N VAL A 96 7.51 -14.83 -0.45
CA VAL A 96 6.18 -15.43 -0.58
C VAL A 96 6.04 -16.58 0.42
N ARG A 97 4.90 -16.65 1.12
CA ARG A 97 4.58 -17.74 2.05
C ARG A 97 3.10 -18.11 1.95
N LEU A 98 2.78 -19.36 2.26
CA LEU A 98 1.39 -19.79 2.45
C LEU A 98 0.77 -19.04 3.64
N ALA A 99 -0.52 -18.74 3.54
CA ALA A 99 -1.32 -18.22 4.62
C ALA A 99 -2.06 -19.34 5.38
N PRO A 100 -2.38 -19.15 6.67
CA PRO A 100 -2.03 -17.98 7.50
C PRO A 100 -0.55 -17.95 7.88
N VAL A 101 0.00 -16.75 8.08
CA VAL A 101 1.43 -16.57 8.37
C VAL A 101 1.67 -16.58 9.89
N ALA A 102 2.53 -17.49 10.37
CA ALA A 102 2.95 -17.50 11.77
C ALA A 102 3.89 -16.32 12.09
N ARG A 103 3.96 -15.92 13.37
CA ARG A 103 4.83 -14.80 13.81
C ARG A 103 6.29 -14.99 13.38
N ARG A 104 6.85 -16.18 13.59
CA ARG A 104 8.23 -16.49 13.20
C ARG A 104 8.43 -16.35 11.69
N THR A 105 7.51 -16.89 10.90
CA THR A 105 7.54 -16.82 9.44
C THR A 105 7.46 -15.36 8.94
N ALA A 106 6.63 -14.52 9.56
CA ALA A 106 6.57 -13.10 9.22
C ALA A 106 7.89 -12.38 9.50
N THR A 107 8.54 -12.67 10.63
CA THR A 107 9.88 -12.16 10.94
C THR A 107 10.92 -12.62 9.91
N GLU A 108 10.90 -13.89 9.53
CA GLU A 108 11.78 -14.44 8.49
C GLU A 108 11.55 -13.71 7.16
N MET A 109 10.31 -13.58 6.70
CA MET A 109 9.95 -12.86 5.47
C MET A 109 10.53 -11.43 5.46
N VAL A 110 10.26 -10.64 6.50
CA VAL A 110 10.72 -9.24 6.55
C VAL A 110 12.25 -9.16 6.65
N SER A 111 12.87 -10.03 7.44
CA SER A 111 14.33 -10.00 7.67
C SER A 111 15.15 -10.49 6.48
N SER A 112 14.56 -11.31 5.60
CA SER A 112 15.20 -11.84 4.40
C SER A 112 15.18 -10.87 3.21
N LEU A 113 14.44 -9.76 3.30
CA LEU A 113 14.46 -8.74 2.26
C LEU A 113 15.83 -8.06 2.20
N ARG A 114 16.29 -7.76 0.99
CA ARG A 114 17.49 -6.95 0.75
C ARG A 114 17.32 -5.53 1.29
N VAL A 115 16.08 -5.02 1.32
CA VAL A 115 15.74 -3.71 1.92
C VAL A 115 15.71 -3.72 3.46
N ALA A 116 15.74 -4.90 4.11
CA ALA A 116 15.64 -5.03 5.57
C ALA A 116 16.67 -4.21 6.38
N PRO A 117 17.91 -3.95 5.91
CA PRO A 117 18.82 -3.04 6.59
C PRO A 117 18.26 -1.61 6.74
N LEU A 118 17.48 -1.11 5.77
CA LEU A 118 16.87 0.22 5.86
C LEU A 118 15.83 0.28 6.99
N LEU A 119 15.12 -0.82 7.27
CA LEU A 119 14.18 -0.90 8.41
C LEU A 119 14.90 -0.75 9.76
N ARG A 120 16.21 -1.04 9.80
CA ARG A 120 17.05 -0.90 11.00
C ARG A 120 17.72 0.48 11.09
N GLY A 121 17.39 1.41 10.20
CA GLY A 121 17.98 2.74 10.11
C GLY A 121 19.24 2.77 9.23
N TRP A 122 19.38 3.82 8.41
CA TRP A 122 20.52 4.00 7.50
C TRP A 122 20.81 5.49 7.27
N ARG A 123 22.08 5.90 7.32
CA ARG A 123 22.54 7.29 7.06
C ARG A 123 21.68 8.38 7.75
N GLY A 124 21.44 8.22 9.05
CA GLY A 124 20.67 9.18 9.85
C GLY A 124 19.15 9.03 9.74
N ALA A 125 18.63 8.17 8.84
CA ALA A 125 17.22 7.82 8.82
C ALA A 125 16.85 7.00 10.08
N PRO A 126 15.69 7.29 10.70
CA PRO A 126 15.26 6.57 11.90
C PRO A 126 14.93 5.12 11.60
N ARG A 127 15.02 4.27 12.64
CA ARG A 127 14.59 2.87 12.57
C ARG A 127 13.08 2.79 12.41
N ALA A 128 12.60 1.85 11.59
CA ALA A 128 11.19 1.52 11.58
C ALA A 128 10.77 0.86 12.91
N LYS A 129 9.50 1.00 13.30
CA LYS A 129 8.96 0.38 14.51
C LYS A 129 9.10 -1.15 14.43
N PRO A 130 9.85 -1.80 15.33
CA PRO A 130 10.03 -3.24 15.29
C PRO A 130 8.70 -3.99 15.36
N GLY A 131 8.52 -5.00 14.51
CA GLY A 131 7.30 -5.83 14.49
C GLY A 131 6.12 -5.22 13.72
N ALA A 132 6.18 -3.96 13.29
CA ALA A 132 5.04 -3.30 12.66
C ALA A 132 4.73 -3.86 11.27
N VAL A 133 5.76 -4.16 10.47
CA VAL A 133 5.59 -4.77 9.14
C VAL A 133 5.15 -6.22 9.29
N GLU A 134 5.75 -6.95 10.22
CA GLU A 134 5.42 -8.34 10.52
C GLU A 134 3.97 -8.51 10.95
N ASP A 135 3.42 -7.56 11.72
CA ASP A 135 2.00 -7.56 12.11
C ASP A 135 1.09 -7.37 10.89
N VAL A 136 1.45 -6.48 9.95
CA VAL A 136 0.70 -6.30 8.70
C VAL A 136 0.72 -7.58 7.86
N VAL A 137 1.90 -8.18 7.65
CA VAL A 137 2.05 -9.46 6.91
C VAL A 137 1.16 -10.54 7.52
N ARG A 138 1.15 -10.65 8.86
CA ARG A 138 0.29 -11.59 9.58
C ARG A 138 -1.20 -11.33 9.35
N ARG A 139 -1.63 -10.08 9.49
CA ARG A 139 -3.04 -9.69 9.32
C ARG A 139 -3.52 -9.92 7.89
N MET A 140 -2.69 -9.62 6.90
CA MET A 140 -2.97 -9.94 5.50
C MET A 140 -3.12 -11.45 5.29
N GLY A 141 -2.27 -12.25 5.96
CA GLY A 141 -2.40 -13.71 5.93
C GLY A 141 -3.66 -14.25 6.56
N PHE A 142 -4.11 -13.69 7.69
CA PHE A 142 -5.42 -14.06 8.26
C PHE A 142 -6.58 -13.58 7.41
N LEU A 143 -6.50 -12.39 6.81
CA LEU A 143 -7.54 -11.85 5.94
C LEU A 143 -7.87 -12.84 4.82
N VAL A 144 -6.86 -13.27 4.05
CA VAL A 144 -7.08 -14.17 2.90
C VAL A 144 -7.37 -15.62 3.33
N ALA A 145 -6.88 -16.06 4.49
CA ALA A 145 -7.18 -17.39 5.01
C ALA A 145 -8.63 -17.49 5.52
N ASP A 146 -9.12 -16.43 6.17
CA ASP A 146 -10.46 -16.43 6.77
C ASP A 146 -11.52 -16.02 5.74
N ARG A 147 -11.21 -15.13 4.79
CA ARG A 147 -12.15 -14.56 3.81
C ARG A 147 -11.81 -15.00 2.37
N PRO A 148 -12.26 -16.20 1.94
CA PRO A 148 -12.04 -16.68 0.58
C PRO A 148 -12.57 -15.76 -0.52
N GLU A 149 -13.57 -14.93 -0.21
CA GLU A 149 -14.10 -13.91 -1.10
C GLU A 149 -13.06 -12.82 -1.45
N VAL A 150 -12.05 -12.61 -0.60
CA VAL A 150 -10.93 -11.72 -0.91
C VAL A 150 -9.97 -12.43 -1.86
N ALA A 151 -10.20 -12.25 -3.16
CA ALA A 151 -9.35 -12.84 -4.19
C ALA A 151 -7.94 -12.25 -4.20
N GLU A 152 -7.81 -10.95 -3.91
CA GLU A 152 -6.54 -10.23 -3.86
C GLU A 152 -6.66 -8.99 -2.97
N ALA A 153 -5.63 -8.71 -2.17
CA ALA A 153 -5.49 -7.48 -1.42
C ALA A 153 -4.02 -7.03 -1.46
N GLU A 154 -3.77 -5.77 -1.80
CA GLU A 154 -2.42 -5.22 -1.98
C GLU A 154 -2.27 -3.89 -1.26
N LEU A 155 -1.25 -3.79 -0.41
CA LEU A 155 -0.78 -2.56 0.23
C LEU A 155 0.45 -2.08 -0.51
N ASN A 156 0.29 -1.10 -1.39
CA ASN A 156 1.34 -0.59 -2.24
C ASN A 156 1.18 0.92 -2.48
N PRO A 157 1.89 1.79 -1.74
CA PRO A 157 2.92 1.44 -0.76
C PRO A 157 2.40 1.20 0.65
N LEU A 158 3.10 0.32 1.37
CA LEU A 158 3.16 0.28 2.83
C LEU A 158 4.43 1.01 3.31
N LEU A 159 4.28 2.10 4.06
CA LEU A 159 5.41 2.83 4.63
C LEU A 159 5.73 2.35 6.05
N ALA A 160 6.92 1.80 6.24
CA ALA A 160 7.45 1.43 7.55
C ALA A 160 8.19 2.63 8.18
N THR A 161 7.59 3.22 9.21
CA THR A 161 8.07 4.42 9.90
C THR A 161 8.45 4.11 11.35
N ALA A 162 9.08 5.06 12.04
CA ALA A 162 9.36 4.94 13.48
C ALA A 162 8.09 4.82 14.35
N ALA A 163 6.95 5.31 13.86
CA ALA A 163 5.66 5.23 14.56
C ALA A 163 4.91 3.91 14.32
N GLY A 164 5.17 3.25 13.18
CA GLY A 164 4.44 2.05 12.75
C GLY A 164 4.50 1.86 11.24
N ALA A 165 3.74 0.87 10.74
CA ALA A 165 3.54 0.63 9.32
C ALA A 165 2.21 1.27 8.89
N VAL A 166 2.22 2.07 7.82
CA VAL A 166 1.04 2.79 7.33
C VAL A 166 0.79 2.44 5.86
N ALA A 167 -0.40 1.92 5.57
CA ALA A 167 -0.85 1.70 4.21
C ALA A 167 -1.20 3.06 3.58
N VAL A 168 -0.46 3.46 2.56
CA VAL A 168 -0.67 4.73 1.85
C VAL A 168 -1.66 4.54 0.71
N ASP A 169 -1.71 3.36 0.11
CA ASP A 169 -2.74 2.91 -0.82
C ASP A 169 -3.09 1.45 -0.50
N LEU A 170 -4.34 1.08 -0.83
CA LEU A 170 -4.87 -0.27 -0.70
C LEU A 170 -5.72 -0.56 -1.93
N ARG A 171 -5.49 -1.72 -2.55
CA ARG A 171 -6.39 -2.31 -3.54
C ARG A 171 -6.91 -3.64 -3.01
N VAL A 172 -8.21 -3.88 -3.18
CA VAL A 172 -8.83 -5.18 -2.89
C VAL A 172 -9.68 -5.58 -4.07
N ARG A 173 -9.51 -6.83 -4.52
CA ARG A 173 -10.39 -7.49 -5.47
C ARG A 173 -11.14 -8.59 -4.73
N VAL A 174 -12.45 -8.54 -4.82
CA VAL A 174 -13.35 -9.56 -4.27
C VAL A 174 -13.75 -10.48 -5.44
N ALA A 175 -13.80 -11.79 -5.20
CA ALA A 175 -14.34 -12.75 -6.15
C ALA A 175 -15.83 -12.42 -6.40
N ALA A 176 -16.28 -12.58 -7.64
CA ALA A 176 -17.71 -12.59 -7.91
C ALA A 176 -18.31 -13.89 -7.36
N ASP A 177 -19.52 -13.82 -6.83
CA ASP A 177 -20.31 -15.00 -6.42
C ASP A 177 -20.53 -15.97 -7.59
#